data_AF-A0A0R2RDW0-F1
#
_entry.id   AF-A0A0R2RDW0-F1
#
_cell.length_a   1.000
_cell.length_b   1.000
_cell.length_c   1.000
_cell.angle_alpha   90.00
_cell.angle_beta   90.00
_cell.angle_gamma   90.00
#
_symmetry.space_group_name_H-M   'P 1'
#
loop_
_entity.id
_entity.type
_entity.pdbx_description
1 polymer ?
#
loop_
_entity_poly.entity_id
_entity_poly.type
_entity_poly.pdbx_seq_one_letter_code
_entity_poly.pdbx_strand_id
1 'polypeptide(L)'
;MKRAGIANLRFFPNSELRNPNSEFRNHNFPKSLTPYMQISILLTTVAQKSDARRLATASLQHRSAACIQIISGIESHYLWKGKKTTSREYLVMAKTTTGRSKSLEKLWQKIHPYDCPELITLSGRAATAYARWVVASVSS
;
A
#
# COMPACT_ATOMS: atom_id res chain seq x y z
N MET A 1 18.19 -3.77 -7.96
CA MET A 1 18.78 -2.56 -7.33
C MET A 1 18.64 -2.75 -5.83
N LYS A 2 19.74 -2.98 -5.11
CA LYS A 2 19.69 -3.32 -3.68
C LYS A 2 19.52 -2.05 -2.84
N ARG A 3 18.30 -1.75 -2.37
CA ARG A 3 18.14 -0.92 -1.16
C ARG A 3 18.55 -1.82 0.02
N ALA A 4 19.85 -1.93 0.33
CA ALA A 4 20.35 -2.85 1.36
C ALA A 4 20.66 -2.14 2.70
N GLY A 5 20.06 -2.64 3.78
CA GLY A 5 20.64 -2.56 5.12
C GLY A 5 20.41 -1.26 5.87
N ILE A 6 19.20 -1.07 6.40
CA ILE A 6 18.98 -0.21 7.57
C ILE A 6 19.37 -1.03 8.80
N ALA A 7 20.67 -1.17 9.05
CA ALA A 7 21.17 -1.52 10.37
C ALA A 7 21.61 -0.19 11.03
N ASN A 8 21.00 0.17 12.16
CA ASN A 8 21.27 1.37 12.98
C ASN A 8 20.43 2.63 12.69
N LEU A 9 19.10 2.51 12.76
CA LEU A 9 18.27 3.64 13.21
C LEU A 9 17.88 3.40 14.67
N ARG A 10 18.41 4.22 15.57
CA ARG A 10 18.07 4.23 17.00
C ARG A 10 16.59 4.54 17.14
N PHE A 11 15.86 3.67 17.83
CA PHE A 11 14.46 3.89 18.20
C PHE A 11 14.37 5.12 19.12
N PHE A 12 13.58 6.11 18.73
CA PHE A 12 13.07 7.12 19.66
C PHE A 12 11.80 6.57 20.33
N PRO A 13 11.66 6.67 21.66
CA PRO A 13 10.47 6.18 22.34
C PRO A 13 9.24 7.01 21.97
N ASN A 14 8.16 6.32 21.61
CA ASN A 14 6.85 6.91 21.37
C ASN A 14 6.20 7.24 22.72
N SER A 15 6.43 8.43 23.25
CA SER A 15 5.59 9.01 24.30
C SER A 15 4.99 10.30 23.77
N GLU A 16 3.65 10.36 23.80
CA GLU A 16 2.80 11.51 23.52
C GLU A 16 2.36 11.72 22.06
N LEU A 17 1.43 10.88 21.60
CA LEU A 17 0.42 11.31 20.64
C LEU A 17 -0.96 11.15 21.29
N ARG A 18 -1.52 12.27 21.76
CA ARG A 18 -2.93 12.36 22.17
C ARG A 18 -3.82 11.95 20.99
N ASN A 19 -4.78 11.07 21.27
CA ASN A 19 -5.83 10.67 20.35
C ASN A 19 -6.85 11.83 20.22
N PRO A 20 -7.02 12.47 19.06
CA PRO A 20 -7.94 13.59 18.89
C PRO A 20 -9.41 13.16 18.74
N ASN A 21 -9.72 11.86 18.78
CA ASN A 21 -11.07 11.35 18.54
C ASN A 21 -11.96 11.23 19.79
N SER A 22 -11.67 11.94 20.89
CA SER A 22 -12.49 11.86 22.10
C SER A 22 -13.77 12.70 22.09
N GLU A 23 -14.07 13.47 21.04
CA GLU A 23 -15.18 14.43 21.05
C GLU A 23 -16.36 14.14 20.12
N PHE A 24 -16.36 13.06 19.34
CA PHE A 24 -17.54 12.72 18.51
C PHE A 24 -18.46 11.73 19.22
N ARG A 25 -19.16 12.20 20.25
CA ARG A 25 -20.30 11.48 20.85
C ARG A 25 -21.57 11.68 20.02
N ASN A 26 -22.18 10.53 19.72
CA ASN A 26 -23.63 10.28 19.59
C ASN A 26 -24.46 11.25 18.75
N HIS A 27 -24.56 10.94 17.45
CA HIS A 27 -25.78 11.22 16.69
C HIS A 27 -26.24 9.91 16.02
N ASN A 28 -27.47 9.50 16.32
CA ASN A 28 -28.17 8.39 15.66
C ASN A 28 -28.36 8.73 14.19
N PHE A 29 -27.37 8.40 13.35
CA PHE A 29 -27.57 8.37 11.90
C PHE A 29 -28.39 7.13 11.55
N PRO A 30 -29.41 7.24 10.68
CA PRO A 30 -30.09 6.07 10.16
C PRO A 30 -29.05 5.13 9.53
N LYS A 31 -29.15 3.83 9.78
CA LYS A 31 -28.32 2.76 9.19
C LYS A 31 -28.58 2.60 7.67
N SER A 32 -28.72 3.69 6.93
CA SER A 32 -28.87 3.67 5.47
C SER A 32 -27.50 3.89 4.81
N LEU A 33 -27.30 3.13 3.73
CA LEU A 33 -26.06 2.93 2.97
C LEU A 33 -25.14 4.16 2.97
N THR A 34 -24.01 4.07 3.68
CA THR A 34 -22.93 5.05 3.48
C THR A 34 -22.57 5.05 1.98
N PRO A 35 -22.49 6.21 1.30
CA PRO A 35 -22.17 6.26 -0.13
C PRO A 35 -20.75 5.79 -0.44
N TYR A 36 -19.95 5.60 0.62
CA TYR A 36 -18.58 5.14 0.55
C TYR A 36 -18.34 4.00 1.55
N MET A 37 -17.38 3.14 1.22
CA MET A 37 -16.82 2.12 2.12
C MET A 37 -15.30 2.25 2.15
N GLN A 38 -14.70 1.75 3.22
CA GLN A 38 -13.26 1.77 3.41
C GLN A 38 -12.57 0.66 2.59
N ILE A 39 -11.44 1.02 1.98
CA ILE A 39 -10.52 0.10 1.30
C ILE A 39 -9.07 0.42 1.72
N SER A 40 -8.14 -0.43 1.33
CA SER A 40 -6.71 -0.17 1.48
C SER A 40 -6.03 0.00 0.12
N ILE A 41 -5.09 0.93 0.05
CA ILE A 41 -4.25 1.18 -1.11
C ILE A 41 -2.81 0.86 -0.71
N LEU A 42 -2.19 -0.13 -1.35
CA LEU A 42 -0.78 -0.47 -1.11
C LEU A 42 0.08 0.07 -2.26
N LEU A 43 1.16 0.75 -1.89
CA LEU A 43 2.12 1.37 -2.79
C LEU A 43 3.48 0.68 -2.70
N THR A 44 4.12 0.51 -3.84
CA THR A 44 5.54 0.14 -3.93
C THR A 44 6.18 0.65 -5.21
N THR A 45 7.52 0.69 -5.27
CA THR A 45 8.25 1.08 -6.48
C THR A 45 9.23 -0.01 -6.93
N VAL A 46 9.41 -0.12 -8.24
CA VAL A 46 10.36 -1.05 -8.87
C VAL A 46 11.06 -0.40 -10.05
N ALA A 47 12.31 -0.80 -10.31
CA ALA A 47 13.11 -0.25 -11.40
C ALA A 47 12.63 -0.71 -12.79
N GLN A 48 12.04 -1.91 -12.89
CA GLN A 48 11.70 -2.53 -14.17
C GLN A 48 10.19 -2.71 -14.34
N LYS A 49 9.71 -2.47 -15.57
CA LYS A 49 8.31 -2.71 -15.95
C LYS A 49 7.91 -4.19 -15.80
N SER A 50 8.84 -5.11 -16.05
CA SER A 50 8.64 -6.55 -15.88
C SER A 50 8.36 -6.92 -14.41
N ASP A 51 9.11 -6.36 -13.47
CA ASP A 51 8.88 -6.54 -12.04
C ASP A 51 7.52 -5.97 -11.61
N ALA A 52 7.13 -4.79 -12.12
CA ALA A 52 5.82 -4.20 -11.83
C ALA A 52 4.67 -5.10 -12.32
N ARG A 53 4.80 -5.64 -13.54
CA ARG A 53 3.84 -6.59 -14.12
C ARG A 53 3.78 -7.90 -13.33
N ARG A 54 4.92 -8.39 -12.84
CA ARG A 54 5.01 -9.60 -12.02
C ARG A 54 4.28 -9.42 -10.68
N LEU A 55 4.51 -8.29 -10.01
CA LEU A 55 3.76 -7.92 -8.79
C LEU A 55 2.26 -7.85 -9.06
N ALA A 56 1.84 -7.17 -10.14
CA ALA A 56 0.44 -7.06 -10.50
C ALA A 56 -0.22 -8.43 -10.76
N THR A 57 0.44 -9.27 -11.57
CA THR A 57 -0.06 -10.61 -11.94
C THR A 57 -0.21 -11.50 -10.72
N ALA A 58 0.82 -11.58 -9.87
CA ALA A 58 0.79 -12.38 -8.65
C ALA A 58 -0.31 -11.90 -7.69
N SER A 59 -0.51 -10.59 -7.56
CA SER A 59 -1.53 -10.03 -6.66
C SER A 59 -2.95 -10.43 -7.07
N LEU A 60 -3.24 -10.43 -8.38
CA LEU A 60 -4.53 -10.87 -8.93
C LEU A 60 -4.71 -12.38 -8.79
N GLN A 61 -3.69 -13.17 -9.14
CA GLN A 61 -3.73 -14.64 -9.04
C GLN A 61 -3.98 -15.12 -7.61
N HIS A 62 -3.32 -14.49 -6.63
CA HIS A 62 -3.51 -14.79 -5.22
C HIS A 62 -4.76 -14.14 -4.60
N ARG A 63 -5.54 -13.40 -5.39
CA ARG A 63 -6.71 -12.61 -4.92
C ARG A 63 -6.37 -11.74 -3.69
N SER A 64 -5.14 -11.23 -3.63
CA SER A 64 -4.67 -10.37 -2.54
C SER A 64 -4.92 -8.88 -2.84
N ALA A 65 -5.17 -8.53 -4.10
CA ALA A 65 -5.67 -7.24 -4.55
C ALA A 65 -6.72 -7.42 -5.65
N ALA A 66 -7.66 -6.48 -5.73
CA ALA A 66 -8.69 -6.46 -6.77
C ALA A 66 -8.22 -5.73 -8.03
N CYS A 67 -7.46 -4.65 -7.87
CA CYS A 67 -7.00 -3.78 -8.96
C CYS A 67 -5.58 -3.31 -8.70
N ILE A 68 -4.75 -3.26 -9.75
CA ILE A 68 -3.38 -2.76 -9.70
C ILE A 68 -3.20 -1.76 -10.83
N GLN A 69 -2.64 -0.60 -10.51
CA GLN A 69 -2.21 0.41 -11.47
C GLN A 69 -0.68 0.47 -11.46
N ILE A 70 -0.09 0.58 -12.66
CA ILE A 70 1.34 0.76 -12.86
C ILE A 70 1.53 2.13 -13.51
N ILE A 71 2.19 3.04 -12.80
CA ILE A 71 2.49 4.39 -13.25
C ILE A 71 3.97 4.42 -13.63
N SER A 72 4.27 4.73 -14.88
CA SER A 72 5.63 4.81 -15.42
C SER A 72 6.16 6.24 -15.43
N GLY A 73 7.49 6.38 -15.50
CA GLY A 73 8.13 7.69 -15.69
C GLY A 73 8.29 8.48 -14.40
N ILE A 74 8.27 7.81 -13.23
CA ILE A 74 8.57 8.46 -11.96
C ILE A 74 10.07 8.51 -11.71
N GLU A 75 10.49 9.48 -10.89
CA GLU A 75 11.84 9.55 -10.36
C GLU A 75 11.81 9.48 -8.83
N SER A 76 12.67 8.62 -8.28
CA SER A 76 12.87 8.47 -6.85
C SER A 76 14.18 9.14 -6.47
N HIS A 77 14.12 10.16 -5.61
CA HIS A 77 15.27 10.88 -5.07
C HIS A 77 15.47 10.51 -3.60
N TYR A 78 16.66 10.05 -3.24
CA TYR A 78 16.97 9.62 -1.87
C TYR A 78 18.46 9.71 -1.56
N LEU A 79 18.81 9.62 -0.27
CA LEU A 79 20.19 9.53 0.18
C LEU A 79 20.61 8.07 0.27
N TRP A 80 21.76 7.75 -0.33
CA TRP A 80 22.35 6.43 -0.28
C TRP A 80 23.83 6.53 0.00
N LYS A 81 24.29 5.92 1.10
CA LYS A 81 25.69 6.01 1.58
C LYS A 81 26.21 7.46 1.60
N GLY A 82 25.38 8.38 2.08
CA GLY A 82 25.70 9.81 2.17
C GLY A 82 25.63 10.59 0.86
N LYS A 83 25.25 9.97 -0.27
CA LYS A 83 25.16 10.64 -1.57
C LYS A 83 23.71 10.75 -2.06
N LYS A 84 23.36 11.92 -2.60
CA LYS A 84 22.08 12.10 -3.32
C LYS A 84 22.07 11.18 -4.53
N THR A 85 21.01 10.39 -4.65
CA THR A 85 20.80 9.40 -5.70
C THR A 85 19.43 9.61 -6.31
N THR A 86 19.34 9.48 -7.62
CA THR A 86 18.08 9.51 -8.38
C THR A 86 17.93 8.19 -9.13
N SER A 87 16.73 7.64 -9.19
CA SER A 87 16.42 6.41 -9.93
C SER A 87 15.12 6.58 -10.70
N ARG A 88 15.09 6.14 -11.97
CA ARG A 88 13.83 6.00 -12.72
C ARG A 88 13.13 4.73 -12.25
N GLU A 89 11.86 4.85 -11.88
CA GLU A 89 11.08 3.73 -11.34
C GLU A 89 9.68 3.68 -11.94
N TYR A 90 8.96 2.64 -11.54
CA TYR A 90 7.54 2.45 -11.76
C TYR A 90 6.86 2.41 -10.40
N LEU A 91 5.82 3.22 -10.21
CA LEU A 91 4.96 3.13 -9.03
C LEU A 91 3.87 2.08 -9.28
N VAL A 92 3.76 1.13 -8.37
CA VAL A 92 2.72 0.10 -8.38
C VAL A 92 1.74 0.41 -7.26
N MET A 93 0.47 0.57 -7.60
CA MET A 93 -0.59 0.94 -6.67
C MET A 93 -1.74 -0.07 -6.71
N ALA A 94 -1.84 -0.89 -5.69
CA ALA A 94 -2.85 -1.93 -5.55
C ALA A 94 -4.01 -1.50 -4.63
N LYS A 95 -5.23 -1.91 -4.97
CA LYS A 95 -6.45 -1.68 -4.18
C LYS A 95 -6.97 -3.01 -3.67
N THR A 96 -7.21 -3.08 -2.38
CA THR A 96 -7.66 -4.28 -1.70
C THR A 96 -8.53 -3.93 -0.49
N THR A 97 -9.07 -4.93 0.20
CA THR A 97 -9.79 -4.73 1.45
C THR A 97 -8.82 -4.57 2.61
N THR A 98 -9.27 -3.93 3.69
CA THR A 98 -8.48 -3.79 4.92
C THR A 98 -8.02 -5.15 5.48
N GLY A 99 -8.84 -6.20 5.35
CA GLY A 99 -8.49 -7.55 5.80
C GLY A 99 -7.44 -8.26 4.93
N ARG A 100 -7.23 -7.82 3.68
CA ARG A 100 -6.29 -8.45 2.73
C ARG A 100 -4.99 -7.67 2.56
N SER A 101 -4.90 -6.42 3.01
CA SER A 101 -3.71 -5.56 2.90
C SER A 101 -2.44 -6.24 3.42
N LYS A 102 -2.49 -6.86 4.61
CA LYS A 102 -1.34 -7.58 5.20
C LYS A 102 -0.92 -8.81 4.40
N SER A 103 -1.87 -9.49 3.75
CA SER A 103 -1.56 -10.63 2.87
C SER A 103 -0.84 -10.16 1.61
N LEU A 104 -1.31 -9.06 1.01
CA LEU A 104 -0.69 -8.42 -0.14
C LEU A 104 0.73 -7.93 0.18
N GLU A 105 0.91 -7.27 1.33
CA GLU A 105 2.22 -6.81 1.81
C GLU A 105 3.22 -7.96 1.94
N LYS A 106 2.81 -9.07 2.57
CA LYS A 106 3.64 -10.28 2.68
C LYS A 106 3.99 -10.88 1.32
N LEU A 107 3.02 -10.93 0.39
CA LEU A 107 3.26 -11.40 -0.97
C LEU A 107 4.31 -10.54 -1.66
N TRP A 108 4.14 -9.21 -1.63
CA TRP A 108 5.07 -8.28 -2.24
C TRP A 108 6.44 -8.37 -1.61
N GLN A 109 6.55 -8.37 -0.28
CA GLN A 109 7.82 -8.56 0.44
C GLN A 109 8.56 -9.83 -0.01
N LYS A 110 7.84 -10.95 -0.21
CA LYS A 110 8.43 -12.23 -0.62
C LYS A 110 8.97 -12.20 -2.04
N ILE A 111 8.29 -11.50 -2.95
CA ILE A 111 8.62 -11.55 -4.39
C ILE A 111 9.28 -10.26 -4.89
N HIS A 112 9.50 -9.26 -4.04
CA HIS A 112 10.04 -7.98 -4.47
C HIS A 112 11.49 -8.11 -4.97
N PRO A 113 11.88 -7.41 -6.05
CA PRO A 113 13.28 -7.40 -6.52
C PRO A 113 14.25 -6.61 -5.62
N TYR A 114 13.76 -5.94 -4.57
CA TYR A 114 14.57 -5.11 -3.67
C TYR A 114 14.66 -5.77 -2.31
N ASP A 115 15.83 -5.71 -1.68
CA ASP A 115 16.05 -6.25 -0.34
C ASP A 115 15.21 -5.50 0.71
N CYS A 116 15.10 -4.18 0.58
CA CYS A 116 14.22 -3.32 1.38
C CYS A 116 13.21 -2.63 0.45
N PRO A 117 12.05 -3.24 0.18
CA PRO A 117 11.01 -2.62 -0.63
C PRO A 117 10.31 -1.49 0.12
N GLU A 118 9.84 -0.50 -0.63
CA GLU A 118 8.90 0.49 -0.12
C GLU A 118 7.51 -0.14 -0.11
N LEU A 119 6.94 -0.44 1.06
CA LEU A 119 5.60 -1.01 1.18
C LEU A 119 4.76 -0.11 2.08
N ILE A 120 4.01 0.80 1.48
CA ILE A 120 3.21 1.80 2.21
C ILE A 120 1.72 1.50 2.00
N THR A 121 0.99 1.32 3.11
CA THR A 121 -0.47 1.16 3.08
C THR A 121 -1.16 2.45 3.46
N LEU A 122 -2.04 2.94 2.59
CA LEU A 122 -2.92 4.08 2.84
C LEU A 122 -4.37 3.61 3.06
N SER A 123 -5.07 4.27 3.97
CA SER A 123 -6.52 4.12 4.14
C SER A 123 -7.24 4.94 3.07
N GLY A 124 -8.16 4.31 2.33
CA GLY A 124 -8.96 4.96 1.30
C GLY A 124 -10.46 4.81 1.55
N ARG A 125 -11.25 5.73 1.00
CA ARG A 125 -12.71 5.59 0.86
C ARG A 125 -13.03 5.48 -0.63
N ALA A 126 -13.87 4.53 -0.99
CA ALA A 126 -14.33 4.36 -2.36
C ALA A 126 -15.86 4.29 -2.39
N ALA A 127 -16.45 4.68 -3.52
CA ALA A 127 -17.89 4.57 -3.73
C ALA A 127 -18.35 3.13 -3.47
N THR A 128 -19.50 2.97 -2.80
CA THR A 128 -19.97 1.68 -2.28
C THR A 128 -20.02 0.58 -3.36
N ALA A 129 -20.43 0.91 -4.59
CA ALA A 129 -20.42 -0.05 -5.69
C ALA A 129 -19.01 -0.57 -6.02
N TYR A 130 -18.02 0.33 -6.13
CA TYR A 130 -16.63 -0.05 -6.39
C TYR A 130 -16.02 -0.83 -5.22
N ALA A 131 -16.25 -0.39 -3.99
CA ALA A 131 -15.74 -1.09 -2.81
C ALA A 131 -16.33 -2.50 -2.67
N ARG A 132 -17.61 -2.70 -3.01
CA ARG A 132 -18.22 -4.03 -3.09
C ARG A 132 -17.55 -4.92 -4.14
N TRP A 133 -17.24 -4.36 -5.30
CA TRP A 133 -16.46 -5.08 -6.32
C TRP A 133 -15.06 -5.44 -5.82
N VAL A 134 -14.38 -4.54 -5.10
CA VAL A 134 -13.08 -4.83 -4.47
C VAL A 134 -13.20 -6.00 -3.50
N VAL A 135 -14.22 -5.98 -2.63
CA VAL A 135 -14.49 -7.09 -1.69
C VAL A 135 -14.72 -8.39 -2.44
N ALA A 136 -15.64 -8.42 -3.41
CA ALA A 136 -15.98 -9.62 -4.17
C ALA A 136 -14.77 -10.20 -4.93
N SER A 137 -13.87 -9.35 -5.43
CA SER A 137 -12.69 -9.77 -6.18
C SER A 137 -11.63 -10.46 -5.32
N VAL A 138 -11.63 -10.23 -4.01
CA VAL A 138 -10.65 -10.79 -3.05
C VAL A 138 -11.27 -11.75 -2.03
N SER A 139 -12.59 -11.94 -2.09
CA SER A 139 -13.31 -12.98 -1.37
C SER A 139 -13.00 -14.34 -2.01
N SER A 140 -12.54 -15.27 -1.20
CA SER A 140 -12.38 -16.68 -1.57
C SER A 140 -13.72 -17.38 -1.42
#